data_AF-A0A812KT26-F1
#
_entry.id   AF-A0A812KT26-F1
#
_cell.length_a   1.000
_cell.length_b   1.000
_cell.length_c   1.000
_cell.angle_alpha   90.00
_cell.angle_beta   90.00
_cell.angle_gamma   90.00
#
_symmetry.space_group_name_H-M   'P 1'
#
loop_
_entity.id
_entity.type
_entity.pdbx_description
1 polymer ?
#
loop_
_entity_poly.entity_id
_entity_poly.type
_entity_poly.pdbx_seq_one_letter_code
_entity_poly.pdbx_strand_id
1 'polypeptide(L)'
;KDKYEKKLKWFWADVGYEGTLTETDREKLTRETDIASGSKVAKVPLGLSRTQPLRPDAPAASGSEDDDEDDTDDETSEGESESDGAGSKPAKPTKGKDKKKRKREDDKDDDEAEEADMEAVPGLLEEILLIQSRVTKLLKRCDTLGVSKQASKLKQHNADLSEKHDELADFKAAHDSDEKVSELISNINKLLPGMTSRMTMEENKIKKCTLSQRSIESLGSKSSASAPVSHELATELAQAVVMEVDGAFGDDAVDMLQSAPLLQEMSRGYSTGHAASVTRKALQNMPEVQAPLPVTLVDVGLEQGHPCILYSDYFRTLADRGKLEILTTGADLQSFWDKMQPLKPDHPVYKLPAAERAFVIPIYLIGDEGRGFKHSAVFVLGSEPVLGNGCEAEDEHTAHEKLRMNFRGNTILTRQLFAVMPKKTYQKDSTPLRRLVNAWAEDLGKCFTNGLEVRSGESAQTWRIATIGLKADWPALSKLGCLTRHYLREAYPSGHGLCHLCMANTKQCPSWHEHDFDNASWVAGLATAVAPWKPSFYMIDLFHTFHKGIGADLAGSGLELFLHDNIILWLSS
;
A
#
# COMPACT_ATOMS: atom_id res chain seq x y z
N LYS A 1 -20.51 -8.48 4.67
CA LYS A 1 -19.97 -8.77 6.02
C LYS A 1 -20.33 -7.56 6.89
N ASP A 2 -21.23 -7.70 7.85
CA ASP A 2 -21.62 -6.58 8.73
C ASP A 2 -20.57 -6.44 9.86
N LYS A 3 -20.05 -5.23 10.07
CA LYS A 3 -19.02 -4.92 11.09
C LYS A 3 -19.49 -5.13 12.53
N TYR A 4 -20.80 -5.29 12.77
CA TYR A 4 -21.36 -5.46 14.11
C TYR A 4 -21.76 -6.90 14.44
N GLU A 5 -21.68 -7.84 13.49
CA GLU A 5 -22.01 -9.25 13.74
C GLU A 5 -20.76 -10.12 13.93
N LYS A 6 -20.62 -10.68 15.15
CA LYS A 6 -19.49 -11.55 15.54
C LYS A 6 -19.40 -12.89 14.78
N LYS A 7 -20.44 -13.28 14.02
CA LYS A 7 -20.46 -14.53 13.26
C LYS A 7 -20.63 -14.20 11.78
N LEU A 8 -19.75 -14.74 10.94
CA LEU A 8 -19.94 -14.69 9.49
C LEU A 8 -21.27 -15.37 9.15
N LYS A 9 -22.21 -14.59 8.61
CA LYS A 9 -23.38 -15.11 7.93
C LYS A 9 -23.12 -15.06 6.44
N TRP A 10 -23.28 -16.21 5.79
CA TRP A 10 -23.22 -16.34 4.34
C TRP A 10 -24.65 -16.24 3.82
N PHE A 11 -24.85 -15.35 2.86
CA PHE A 11 -26.10 -15.24 2.12
C PHE A 11 -25.85 -15.69 0.69
N TRP A 12 -26.78 -16.46 0.15
CA TRP A 12 -26.80 -16.82 -1.26
C TRP A 12 -27.94 -16.01 -1.90
N ALA A 13 -27.61 -15.27 -2.95
CA ALA A 13 -28.59 -14.61 -3.81
C ALA A 13 -28.43 -15.21 -5.20
N ASP A 14 -29.51 -15.77 -5.74
CA ASP A 14 -29.54 -16.17 -7.15
C ASP A 14 -29.65 -14.91 -7.99
N VAL A 15 -28.51 -14.46 -8.52
CA VAL A 15 -28.45 -13.34 -9.46
C VAL A 15 -28.62 -13.91 -10.86
N GLY A 16 -29.81 -13.76 -11.43
CA GLY A 16 -30.07 -14.01 -12.85
C GLY A 16 -29.91 -12.72 -13.64
N TYR A 17 -29.13 -12.74 -14.70
CA TYR A 17 -29.09 -11.67 -15.70
C TYR A 17 -29.85 -12.13 -16.95
N GLU A 18 -30.81 -11.34 -17.38
CA GLU A 18 -31.52 -11.51 -18.64
C GLU A 18 -31.18 -10.36 -19.58
N GLY A 19 -30.64 -10.70 -20.75
CA GLY A 19 -30.23 -9.76 -21.78
C GLY A 19 -29.98 -10.45 -23.11
N THR A 20 -30.13 -9.71 -24.22
CA THR A 20 -29.74 -10.20 -25.56
C THR A 20 -28.26 -9.94 -25.78
N LEU A 21 -27.46 -11.01 -25.77
CA LEU A 21 -26.05 -10.97 -26.15
C LEU A 21 -25.95 -10.51 -27.62
N THR A 22 -25.38 -9.33 -27.85
CA THR A 22 -25.16 -8.86 -29.22
C THR A 22 -23.93 -9.55 -29.82
N GLU A 23 -23.82 -9.54 -31.14
CA GLU A 23 -22.65 -10.10 -31.82
C GLU A 23 -21.37 -9.32 -31.44
N THR A 24 -21.51 -8.02 -31.16
CA THR A 24 -20.45 -7.16 -30.63
C THR A 24 -20.00 -7.59 -29.23
N ASP A 25 -20.94 -7.92 -28.34
CA ASP A 25 -20.60 -8.44 -27.00
C ASP A 25 -19.87 -9.78 -27.12
N ARG A 26 -20.27 -10.64 -28.05
CA ARG A 26 -19.60 -11.93 -28.29
C ARG A 26 -18.18 -11.75 -28.81
N GLU A 27 -17.96 -10.76 -29.68
CA GLU A 27 -16.62 -10.40 -30.17
C GLU A 27 -15.75 -9.79 -29.07
N LYS A 28 -16.31 -8.93 -28.21
CA LYS A 28 -15.63 -8.34 -27.04
C LYS A 28 -15.22 -9.45 -26.05
N LEU A 29 -16.18 -10.33 -25.71
CA LEU A 29 -15.95 -11.47 -24.81
C LEU A 29 -14.87 -12.40 -25.35
N THR A 30 -14.88 -12.69 -26.66
CA THR A 30 -13.86 -13.52 -27.32
C THR A 30 -12.49 -12.83 -27.30
N ARG A 31 -12.45 -11.51 -27.55
CA ARG A 31 -11.20 -10.72 -27.50
C ARG A 31 -10.59 -10.72 -26.09
N GLU A 32 -11.41 -10.58 -25.06
CA GLU A 32 -10.99 -10.54 -23.65
C GLU A 32 -10.61 -11.93 -23.13
N THR A 33 -11.37 -12.98 -23.48
CA THR A 33 -11.00 -14.36 -23.13
C THR A 33 -9.76 -14.87 -23.89
N ASP A 34 -9.53 -14.43 -25.13
CA ASP A 34 -8.29 -14.74 -25.86
C ASP A 34 -7.06 -14.04 -25.24
N ILE A 35 -7.22 -12.89 -24.56
CA ILE A 35 -6.15 -12.24 -23.79
C ILE A 35 -5.86 -13.01 -22.49
N ALA A 36 -6.89 -13.61 -21.87
CA ALA A 36 -6.76 -14.35 -20.62
C ALA A 36 -6.26 -15.80 -20.80
N SER A 37 -6.43 -16.44 -21.97
CA SER A 37 -5.97 -17.83 -22.20
C SER A 37 -4.90 -17.95 -23.29
N GLY A 38 -3.62 -17.96 -22.89
CA GLY A 38 -2.52 -18.47 -23.72
C GLY A 38 -2.04 -17.60 -24.89
N SER A 39 -2.45 -16.33 -24.96
CA SER A 39 -1.91 -15.40 -25.95
C SER A 39 -0.43 -15.07 -25.67
N LYS A 40 0.42 -15.15 -26.70
CA LYS A 40 1.83 -14.77 -26.61
C LYS A 40 1.97 -13.27 -26.37
N VAL A 41 2.76 -12.91 -25.34
CA VAL A 41 3.04 -11.53 -24.85
C VAL A 41 3.36 -10.51 -25.95
N ALA A 42 3.92 -10.96 -27.09
CA ALA A 42 4.22 -10.12 -28.25
C ALA A 42 3.02 -9.33 -28.84
N LYS A 43 1.79 -9.64 -28.45
CA LYS A 43 0.56 -8.94 -28.91
C LYS A 43 0.00 -7.93 -27.91
N VAL A 44 0.51 -7.85 -26.68
CA VAL A 44 0.08 -6.86 -25.70
C VAL A 44 0.96 -5.61 -25.86
N PRO A 45 0.39 -4.43 -26.23
CA PRO A 45 1.17 -3.22 -26.42
C PRO A 45 1.49 -2.60 -25.06
N LEU A 46 2.37 -3.24 -24.28
CA LEU A 46 2.77 -2.79 -22.93
C LEU A 46 3.60 -1.48 -22.94
N GLY A 47 3.79 -0.84 -24.10
CA GLY A 47 4.76 0.26 -24.25
C GLY A 47 6.22 -0.16 -24.00
N LEU A 48 6.48 -1.47 -23.92
CA LEU A 48 7.77 -2.06 -23.55
C LEU A 48 8.70 -2.35 -24.74
N SER A 49 8.23 -2.22 -25.98
CA SER A 49 9.05 -2.59 -27.15
C SER A 49 10.16 -1.58 -27.44
N ARG A 50 11.36 -2.09 -27.73
CA ARG A 50 12.60 -1.37 -28.08
C ARG A 50 12.53 -0.53 -29.37
N THR A 51 11.46 -0.69 -30.15
CA THR A 51 11.21 0.03 -31.40
C THR A 51 9.71 0.26 -31.53
N GLN A 52 9.23 1.50 -31.37
CA GLN A 52 7.93 1.88 -31.93
C GLN A 52 8.11 2.02 -33.46
N PRO A 53 7.36 1.30 -34.30
CA PRO A 53 7.21 1.70 -35.69
C PRO A 53 6.18 2.82 -35.76
N LEU A 54 6.57 3.96 -36.30
CA LEU A 54 5.62 4.92 -36.87
C LEU A 54 4.80 4.18 -37.95
N ARG A 55 3.50 3.98 -37.72
CA ARG A 55 2.58 3.53 -38.76
C ARG A 55 1.56 4.63 -39.06
N PRO A 56 1.49 5.11 -40.32
CA PRO A 56 0.37 5.90 -40.80
C PRO A 56 -0.75 4.97 -41.31
N ASP A 57 -1.97 5.43 -41.10
CA ASP A 57 -3.22 5.10 -41.77
C ASP A 57 -3.80 3.66 -41.58
N ALA A 58 -4.75 3.53 -40.66
CA ALA A 58 -5.83 2.55 -40.73
C ALA A 58 -7.14 3.18 -40.20
N PRO A 59 -8.31 2.89 -40.81
CA PRO A 59 -9.52 3.67 -40.62
C PRO A 59 -10.37 3.21 -39.42
N ALA A 60 -11.16 4.17 -38.95
CA ALA A 60 -11.99 4.17 -37.74
C ALA A 60 -12.95 2.98 -37.60
N ALA A 61 -13.05 2.48 -36.37
CA ALA A 61 -14.15 1.62 -35.91
C ALA A 61 -14.66 2.16 -34.56
N SER A 62 -15.98 2.23 -34.47
CA SER A 62 -16.80 2.94 -33.49
C SER A 62 -16.99 2.21 -32.15
N GLY A 63 -16.84 2.97 -31.06
CA GLY A 63 -17.61 2.99 -29.80
C GLY A 63 -18.01 1.70 -29.08
N SER A 64 -17.60 1.56 -27.81
CA SER A 64 -18.51 1.41 -26.65
C SER A 64 -17.78 1.07 -25.34
N GLU A 65 -18.12 1.90 -24.35
CA GLU A 65 -18.48 1.66 -22.93
C GLU A 65 -17.67 0.70 -22.05
N ASP A 66 -17.36 1.26 -20.88
CA ASP A 66 -16.55 0.84 -19.74
C ASP A 66 -17.25 -0.25 -18.91
N ASP A 67 -16.46 -1.11 -18.27
CA ASP A 67 -16.72 -1.63 -16.91
C ASP A 67 -15.42 -2.23 -16.35
N ASP A 68 -14.92 -1.64 -15.26
CA ASP A 68 -13.74 -2.07 -14.51
C ASP A 68 -14.18 -3.01 -13.37
N GLU A 69 -13.66 -4.24 -13.35
CA GLU A 69 -13.74 -5.16 -12.21
C GLU A 69 -12.49 -4.95 -11.32
N ASP A 70 -12.70 -4.54 -10.07
CA ASP A 70 -11.66 -4.41 -9.05
C ASP A 70 -11.63 -5.65 -8.15
N ASP A 71 -10.44 -6.26 -8.07
CA ASP A 71 -10.10 -7.36 -7.17
C ASP A 71 -10.13 -6.91 -5.70
N THR A 72 -10.98 -7.57 -4.92
CA THR A 72 -11.12 -7.35 -3.47
C THR A 72 -10.10 -8.17 -2.69
N ASP A 73 -9.29 -7.52 -1.86
CA ASP A 73 -8.71 -8.14 -0.66
C ASP A 73 -8.47 -7.08 0.42
N ASP A 74 -9.30 -7.13 1.47
CA ASP A 74 -9.34 -6.13 2.54
C ASP A 74 -9.26 -6.82 3.90
N GLU A 75 -8.21 -6.53 4.68
CA GLU A 75 -8.17 -6.77 6.12
C GLU A 75 -7.52 -5.59 6.86
N THR A 76 -8.19 -5.07 7.90
CA THR A 76 -7.56 -4.24 8.93
C THR A 76 -8.04 -4.56 10.35
N SER A 77 -7.06 -4.98 11.15
CA SER A 77 -6.67 -4.59 12.52
C SER A 77 -7.69 -3.86 13.42
N GLU A 78 -8.11 -4.55 14.48
CA GLU A 78 -8.79 -3.99 15.65
C GLU A 78 -7.82 -3.21 16.57
N GLY A 79 -8.34 -2.15 17.19
CA GLY A 79 -7.73 -1.43 18.30
C GLY A 79 -8.53 -1.69 19.59
N GLU A 80 -7.84 -2.17 20.62
CA GLU A 80 -8.42 -2.47 21.93
C GLU A 80 -8.71 -1.18 22.72
N SER A 81 -9.93 -1.05 23.23
CA SER A 81 -10.24 -0.14 24.35
C SER A 81 -10.98 -0.90 25.43
N GLU A 82 -10.33 -1.03 26.59
CA GLU A 82 -10.87 -1.58 27.83
C GLU A 82 -12.00 -0.68 28.36
N SER A 83 -13.12 -1.28 28.78
CA SER A 83 -14.01 -0.65 29.75
C SER A 83 -14.63 -1.69 30.67
N ASP A 84 -14.46 -1.47 31.96
CA ASP A 84 -14.98 -2.26 33.08
C ASP A 84 -16.49 -2.07 33.23
N GLY A 85 -17.21 -3.17 33.47
CA GLY A 85 -18.63 -3.14 33.80
C GLY A 85 -19.08 -4.39 34.54
N ALA A 86 -19.14 -4.29 35.88
CA ALA A 86 -19.66 -5.31 36.77
C ALA A 86 -21.20 -5.44 36.67
N GLY A 87 -21.71 -6.67 36.58
CA GLY A 87 -23.14 -6.97 36.60
C GLY A 87 -23.44 -8.42 37.02
N SER A 88 -24.26 -8.57 38.06
CA SER A 88 -24.52 -9.80 38.81
C SER A 88 -25.72 -10.64 38.31
N LYS A 89 -25.56 -11.98 38.28
CA LYS A 89 -26.48 -13.10 38.65
C LYS A 89 -27.94 -13.11 38.08
N PRO A 90 -28.50 -14.29 37.68
CA PRO A 90 -29.00 -15.26 38.66
C PRO A 90 -28.91 -16.77 38.32
N ALA A 91 -29.10 -17.56 39.39
CA ALA A 91 -29.01 -19.01 39.47
C ALA A 91 -30.11 -19.76 38.70
N LYS A 92 -29.80 -21.00 38.27
CA LYS A 92 -30.75 -21.97 37.73
C LYS A 92 -30.69 -23.30 38.51
N PRO A 93 -31.80 -24.07 38.52
CA PRO A 93 -32.15 -24.97 39.61
C PRO A 93 -31.64 -26.39 39.43
N THR A 94 -31.49 -27.06 40.57
CA THR A 94 -31.22 -28.49 40.77
C THR A 94 -32.44 -29.35 40.45
N LYS A 95 -32.26 -30.36 39.59
CA LYS A 95 -33.04 -31.62 39.50
C LYS A 95 -32.01 -32.67 39.05
N GLY A 96 -31.87 -33.87 39.61
CA GLY A 96 -32.85 -34.77 40.21
C GLY A 96 -32.70 -36.11 39.47
N LYS A 97 -32.20 -37.13 40.19
CA LYS A 97 -31.86 -38.48 39.72
C LYS A 97 -33.01 -39.18 38.98
N ASP A 98 -32.72 -39.92 37.90
CA ASP A 98 -33.27 -41.26 37.69
C ASP A 98 -32.66 -42.07 36.51
N LYS A 99 -32.53 -43.39 36.76
CA LYS A 99 -32.60 -44.53 35.81
C LYS A 99 -31.41 -44.87 34.89
N LYS A 100 -30.41 -45.47 35.53
CA LYS A 100 -29.88 -46.84 35.30
C LYS A 100 -30.80 -47.75 34.45
N LYS A 101 -30.59 -47.85 33.12
CA LYS A 101 -30.85 -49.07 32.29
C LYS A 101 -30.42 -48.91 30.80
N ARG A 102 -29.14 -48.65 30.51
CA ARG A 102 -28.49 -48.92 29.22
C ARG A 102 -27.02 -49.18 29.54
N LYS A 103 -26.53 -50.43 29.38
CA LYS A 103 -25.13 -50.80 29.67
C LYS A 103 -24.70 -52.05 28.91
N ARG A 104 -25.11 -52.18 27.64
CA ARG A 104 -24.64 -53.29 26.77
C ARG A 104 -24.53 -52.94 25.28
N GLU A 105 -24.65 -51.66 24.92
CA GLU A 105 -24.38 -51.18 23.54
C GLU A 105 -23.30 -50.10 23.48
N ASP A 106 -22.89 -49.49 24.60
CA ASP A 106 -21.84 -48.44 24.64
C ASP A 106 -20.40 -49.00 24.61
N ASP A 107 -20.18 -50.29 24.93
CA ASP A 107 -18.82 -50.86 25.00
C ASP A 107 -18.16 -51.07 23.62
N LYS A 108 -18.85 -50.78 22.50
CA LYS A 108 -18.27 -50.86 21.14
C LYS A 108 -17.86 -49.51 20.55
N ASP A 109 -18.51 -48.44 20.97
CA ASP A 109 -18.17 -47.09 20.51
C ASP A 109 -16.94 -46.54 21.24
N ASP A 110 -16.63 -47.08 22.44
CA ASP A 110 -15.43 -46.73 23.21
C ASP A 110 -14.14 -47.30 22.58
N ASP A 111 -14.18 -48.51 21.99
CA ASP A 111 -13.01 -49.14 21.34
C ASP A 111 -12.59 -48.39 20.05
N GLU A 112 -13.55 -47.90 19.26
CA GLU A 112 -13.26 -47.13 18.03
C GLU A 112 -12.68 -45.74 18.35
N ALA A 113 -13.09 -45.13 19.45
CA ALA A 113 -12.54 -43.86 19.91
C ALA A 113 -11.10 -43.99 20.42
N GLU A 114 -10.77 -45.08 21.11
CA GLU A 114 -9.41 -45.37 21.57
C GLU A 114 -8.44 -45.68 20.41
N GLU A 115 -8.91 -46.37 19.36
CA GLU A 115 -8.09 -46.65 18.17
C GLU A 115 -7.78 -45.37 17.37
N ALA A 116 -8.75 -44.46 17.23
CA ALA A 116 -8.56 -43.17 16.56
C ALA A 116 -7.57 -42.25 17.31
N ASP A 117 -7.63 -42.25 18.65
CA ASP A 117 -6.70 -41.50 19.50
C ASP A 117 -5.25 -42.02 19.35
N MET A 118 -5.09 -43.34 19.23
CA MET A 118 -3.78 -43.98 19.01
C MET A 118 -3.17 -43.65 17.65
N GLU A 119 -3.99 -43.51 16.62
CA GLU A 119 -3.53 -43.14 15.27
C GLU A 119 -2.95 -41.70 15.20
N ALA A 120 -3.34 -40.84 16.14
CA ALA A 120 -2.83 -39.46 16.24
C ALA A 120 -1.44 -39.34 16.91
N VAL A 121 -1.02 -40.35 17.69
CA VAL A 121 0.23 -40.34 18.48
C VAL A 121 1.50 -40.11 17.64
N PRO A 122 1.69 -40.75 16.46
CA PRO A 122 2.84 -40.49 15.61
C PRO A 122 2.96 -39.02 15.16
N GLY A 123 1.84 -38.39 14.82
CA GLY A 123 1.81 -36.97 14.41
C GLY A 123 2.21 -36.04 15.55
N LEU A 124 1.76 -36.31 16.77
CA LEU A 124 2.13 -35.54 17.96
C LEU A 124 3.63 -35.68 18.30
N LEU A 125 4.21 -36.87 18.16
CA LEU A 125 5.66 -37.09 18.35
C LEU A 125 6.48 -36.26 17.34
N GLU A 126 6.07 -36.24 16.07
CA GLU A 126 6.73 -35.44 15.03
C GLU A 126 6.61 -33.93 15.30
N GLU A 127 5.44 -33.46 15.73
CA GLU A 127 5.22 -32.06 16.11
C GLU A 127 6.11 -31.64 17.28
N ILE A 128 6.24 -32.47 18.31
CA ILE A 128 7.13 -32.20 19.45
C ILE A 128 8.59 -32.08 18.99
N LEU A 129 9.06 -32.97 18.12
CA LEU A 129 10.42 -32.92 17.57
C LEU A 129 10.67 -31.64 16.73
N LEU A 130 9.68 -31.22 15.94
CA LEU A 130 9.76 -29.97 15.16
C LEU A 130 9.89 -28.76 16.09
N ILE A 131 9.10 -28.72 17.16
CA ILE A 131 9.13 -27.65 18.16
C ILE A 131 10.49 -27.66 18.89
N GLN A 132 11.00 -28.81 19.32
CA GLN A 132 12.32 -28.93 19.96
C GLN A 132 13.46 -28.45 19.03
N SER A 133 13.41 -28.76 17.74
CA SER A 133 14.36 -28.26 16.74
C SER A 133 14.35 -26.72 16.66
N ARG A 134 13.15 -26.11 16.69
CA ARG A 134 12.98 -24.66 16.73
C ARG A 134 13.51 -24.04 18.02
N VAL A 135 13.22 -24.64 19.19
CA VAL A 135 13.74 -24.18 20.49
C VAL A 135 15.27 -24.24 20.51
N THR A 136 15.86 -25.32 20.00
CA THR A 136 17.32 -25.50 19.93
C THR A 136 17.98 -24.42 19.06
N LYS A 137 17.38 -24.05 17.92
CA LYS A 137 17.86 -22.94 17.08
C LYS A 137 17.79 -21.60 17.82
N LEU A 138 16.73 -21.36 18.60
CA LEU A 138 16.60 -20.14 19.41
C LEU A 138 17.60 -20.10 20.57
N LEU A 139 17.87 -21.22 21.23
CA LEU A 139 18.88 -21.31 22.29
C LEU A 139 20.27 -20.94 21.78
N LYS A 140 20.69 -21.46 20.62
CA LYS A 140 21.95 -21.07 19.97
C LYS A 140 22.04 -19.55 19.71
N ARG A 141 20.93 -18.93 19.33
CA ARG A 141 20.86 -17.47 19.17
C ARG A 141 20.98 -16.73 20.50
N CYS A 142 20.32 -17.21 21.56
CA CYS A 142 20.45 -16.62 22.89
C CYS A 142 21.89 -16.70 23.43
N ASP A 143 22.58 -17.82 23.20
CA ASP A 143 23.98 -17.99 23.59
C ASP A 143 24.89 -17.01 22.84
N THR A 144 24.62 -16.80 21.54
CA THR A 144 25.36 -15.82 20.71
C THR A 144 25.12 -14.38 21.17
N LEU A 145 23.91 -14.06 21.65
CA LEU A 145 23.50 -12.71 22.05
C LEU A 145 23.74 -12.41 23.54
N GLY A 146 24.13 -13.41 24.34
CA GLY A 146 24.32 -13.27 25.79
C GLY A 146 23.01 -13.08 26.60
N VAL A 147 21.87 -13.54 26.09
CA VAL A 147 20.55 -13.30 26.69
C VAL A 147 20.16 -14.42 27.66
N SER A 148 20.76 -14.43 28.85
CA SER A 148 20.69 -15.54 29.82
C SER A 148 19.29 -15.84 30.37
N LYS A 149 18.44 -14.82 30.57
CA LYS A 149 17.09 -14.98 31.14
C LYS A 149 16.11 -15.64 30.16
N GLN A 150 16.21 -15.36 28.88
CA GLN A 150 15.40 -15.98 27.83
C GLN A 150 15.93 -17.39 27.53
N ALA A 151 17.25 -17.58 27.58
CA ALA A 151 17.87 -18.89 27.45
C ALA A 151 17.40 -19.87 28.54
N SER A 152 17.29 -19.45 29.81
CA SER A 152 16.84 -20.34 30.89
C SER A 152 15.39 -20.80 30.71
N LYS A 153 14.49 -19.90 30.29
CA LYS A 153 13.09 -20.24 29.99
C LYS A 153 12.96 -21.20 28.81
N LEU A 154 13.71 -20.95 27.73
CA LEU A 154 13.72 -21.84 26.57
C LEU A 154 14.30 -23.21 26.91
N LYS A 155 15.32 -23.29 27.78
CA LYS A 155 15.85 -24.57 28.29
C LYS A 155 14.80 -25.34 29.09
N GLN A 156 14.05 -24.66 29.94
CA GLN A 156 12.95 -25.27 30.69
C GLN A 156 11.88 -25.82 29.74
N HIS A 157 11.41 -25.02 28.78
CA HIS A 157 10.41 -25.48 27.82
C HIS A 157 10.92 -26.65 26.96
N ASN A 158 12.22 -26.69 26.62
CA ASN A 158 12.80 -27.80 25.90
C ASN A 158 12.83 -29.09 26.74
N ALA A 159 13.15 -28.97 28.04
CA ALA A 159 13.11 -30.09 28.97
C ALA A 159 11.69 -30.63 29.15
N ASP A 160 10.70 -29.74 29.33
CA ASP A 160 9.28 -30.11 29.43
C ASP A 160 8.80 -30.85 28.17
N LEU A 161 9.22 -30.40 26.96
CA LEU A 161 8.91 -31.10 25.71
C LEU A 161 9.58 -32.46 25.60
N SER A 162 10.82 -32.60 26.07
CA SER A 162 11.53 -33.89 26.08
C SER A 162 10.85 -34.87 27.02
N GLU A 163 10.46 -34.45 28.22
CA GLU A 163 9.71 -35.29 29.16
C GLU A 163 8.37 -35.76 28.56
N LYS A 164 7.63 -34.87 27.89
CA LYS A 164 6.36 -35.25 27.24
C LYS A 164 6.53 -36.12 26.01
N HIS A 165 7.63 -35.94 25.27
CA HIS A 165 7.98 -36.85 24.19
C HIS A 165 8.25 -38.25 24.72
N ASP A 166 9.04 -38.37 25.79
CA ASP A 166 9.40 -39.65 26.38
C ASP A 166 8.18 -40.34 27.01
N GLU A 167 7.32 -39.60 27.73
CA GLU A 167 6.03 -40.13 28.23
C GLU A 167 5.16 -40.67 27.08
N LEU A 168 5.05 -39.95 25.97
CA LEU A 168 4.23 -40.36 24.82
C LEU A 168 4.85 -41.55 24.06
N ALA A 169 6.18 -41.63 24.00
CA ALA A 169 6.91 -42.74 23.39
C ALA A 169 6.81 -44.01 24.24
N ASP A 170 6.97 -43.90 25.56
CA ASP A 170 6.77 -44.99 26.51
C ASP A 170 5.33 -45.47 26.48
N PHE A 171 4.37 -44.54 26.35
CA PHE A 171 2.96 -44.86 26.22
C PHE A 171 2.65 -45.63 24.93
N LYS A 172 3.20 -45.18 23.80
CA LYS A 172 3.11 -45.89 22.52
C LYS A 172 3.71 -47.29 22.60
N ALA A 173 4.81 -47.45 23.35
CA ALA A 173 5.45 -48.75 23.58
C ALA A 173 4.68 -49.64 24.56
N ALA A 174 3.99 -49.04 25.54
CA ALA A 174 3.16 -49.72 26.52
C ALA A 174 1.76 -50.07 26.00
N HIS A 175 1.36 -49.57 24.83
CA HIS A 175 0.07 -49.84 24.20
C HIS A 175 -0.14 -51.27 23.68
N ASP A 176 0.77 -52.18 24.03
CA ASP A 176 0.49 -53.62 24.14
C ASP A 176 -0.21 -53.99 25.48
N SER A 177 -0.57 -53.01 26.34
CA SER A 177 -1.21 -53.22 27.65
C SER A 177 -2.17 -52.07 28.09
N ASP A 178 -3.46 -52.22 27.76
CA ASP A 178 -4.73 -51.67 28.31
C ASP A 178 -4.78 -50.58 29.43
N GLU A 179 -4.13 -49.40 29.33
CA GLU A 179 -4.58 -48.26 30.18
C GLU A 179 -4.39 -46.83 29.60
N LYS A 180 -5.50 -46.06 29.48
CA LYS A 180 -5.69 -44.58 29.52
C LYS A 180 -4.87 -43.64 28.60
N VAL A 181 -4.98 -43.83 27.28
CA VAL A 181 -4.42 -42.92 26.24
C VAL A 181 -5.04 -41.53 26.25
N SER A 182 -6.36 -41.49 26.40
CA SER A 182 -7.17 -40.32 26.10
C SER A 182 -6.87 -39.15 27.04
N GLU A 183 -6.52 -39.43 28.30
CA GLU A 183 -6.14 -38.41 29.28
C GLU A 183 -4.79 -37.75 28.92
N LEU A 184 -3.82 -38.54 28.45
CA LEU A 184 -2.50 -38.04 28.04
C LEU A 184 -2.58 -37.20 26.77
N ILE A 185 -3.30 -37.68 25.74
CA ILE A 185 -3.52 -36.94 24.49
C ILE A 185 -4.25 -35.61 24.76
N SER A 186 -5.29 -35.63 25.59
CA SER A 186 -5.98 -34.40 26.02
C SER A 186 -5.03 -33.41 26.71
N ASN A 187 -4.11 -33.88 27.54
CA ASN A 187 -3.12 -33.02 28.20
C ASN A 187 -2.12 -32.41 27.21
N ILE A 188 -1.64 -33.19 26.24
CA ILE A 188 -0.72 -32.73 25.20
C ILE A 188 -1.38 -31.69 24.28
N ASN A 189 -2.60 -31.97 23.83
CA ASN A 189 -3.39 -31.05 22.98
C ASN A 189 -3.71 -29.73 23.68
N LYS A 190 -3.82 -29.71 25.01
CA LYS A 190 -3.95 -28.47 25.79
C LYS A 190 -2.63 -27.70 25.95
N LEU A 191 -1.51 -28.42 26.02
CA LEU A 191 -0.19 -27.84 26.23
C LEU A 191 0.41 -27.24 24.95
N LEU A 192 0.30 -27.93 23.82
CA LEU A 192 0.94 -27.56 22.54
C LEU A 192 0.59 -26.13 22.07
N PRO A 193 -0.69 -25.70 22.00
CA PRO A 193 -1.03 -24.33 21.56
C PRO A 193 -0.46 -23.26 22.50
N GLY A 194 -0.45 -23.56 23.81
CA GLY A 194 0.12 -22.67 24.83
C GLY A 194 1.63 -22.55 24.72
N MET A 195 2.34 -23.66 24.46
CA MET A 195 3.79 -23.67 24.28
C MET A 195 4.20 -22.95 22.99
N THR A 196 3.51 -23.19 21.87
CA THR A 196 3.74 -22.52 20.59
C THR A 196 3.55 -21.01 20.71
N SER A 197 2.47 -20.57 21.37
CA SER A 197 2.23 -19.15 21.64
C SER A 197 3.32 -18.51 22.51
N ARG A 198 3.73 -19.20 23.58
CA ARG A 198 4.82 -18.73 24.46
C ARG A 198 6.16 -18.66 23.73
N MET A 199 6.44 -19.62 22.86
CA MET A 199 7.65 -19.61 22.03
C MET A 199 7.67 -18.45 21.04
N THR A 200 6.55 -18.17 20.35
CA THR A 200 6.46 -17.02 19.45
C THR A 200 6.70 -15.70 20.20
N MET A 201 6.19 -15.58 21.43
CA MET A 201 6.48 -14.41 22.28
C MET A 201 7.96 -14.28 22.66
N GLU A 202 8.61 -15.37 23.08
CA GLU A 202 10.03 -15.35 23.44
C GLU A 202 10.92 -15.12 22.20
N GLU A 203 10.55 -15.66 21.04
CA GLU A 203 11.22 -15.37 19.75
C GLU A 203 11.13 -13.88 19.40
N ASN A 204 9.97 -13.25 19.59
CA ASN A 204 9.79 -11.82 19.37
C ASN A 204 10.64 -10.98 20.34
N LYS A 205 10.78 -11.42 21.60
CA LYS A 205 11.67 -10.77 22.58
C LYS A 205 13.14 -10.90 22.16
N ILE A 206 13.58 -12.06 21.71
CA ILE A 206 14.95 -12.28 21.21
C ILE A 206 15.21 -11.38 20.00
N LYS A 207 14.30 -11.35 19.01
CA LYS A 207 14.40 -10.47 17.83
C LYS A 207 14.51 -8.98 18.23
N LYS A 208 13.75 -8.56 19.24
CA LYS A 208 13.81 -7.20 19.78
C LYS A 208 15.15 -6.91 20.45
N CYS A 209 15.71 -7.86 21.21
CA CYS A 209 17.05 -7.74 21.78
C CYS A 209 18.14 -7.63 20.71
N THR A 210 18.05 -8.42 19.62
CA THR A 210 19.00 -8.34 18.49
C THR A 210 18.99 -6.97 17.82
N LEU A 211 17.80 -6.38 17.61
CA LEU A 211 17.65 -5.03 17.04
C LEU A 211 18.23 -3.96 17.99
N SER A 212 18.06 -4.13 19.30
CA SER A 212 18.61 -3.22 20.31
C SER A 212 20.13 -3.30 20.41
N GLN A 213 20.73 -4.50 20.36
CA GLN A 213 22.19 -4.67 20.41
C GLN A 213 22.87 -4.11 19.15
N ARG A 214 22.29 -4.34 17.96
CA ARG A 214 22.77 -3.70 16.72
C ARG A 214 22.71 -2.17 16.78
N SER A 215 21.69 -1.62 17.47
CA SER A 215 21.58 -0.17 17.67
C SER A 215 22.68 0.36 18.62
N ILE A 216 23.04 -0.40 19.67
CA ILE A 216 24.04 0.00 20.67
C ILE A 216 25.48 -0.13 20.13
N GLU A 217 25.79 -1.19 19.38
CA GLU A 217 27.10 -1.32 18.73
C GLU A 217 27.34 -0.26 17.64
N SER A 218 26.27 0.28 17.04
CA SER A 218 26.35 1.39 16.09
C SER A 218 26.58 2.77 16.71
N LEU A 219 26.47 2.91 18.04
CA LEU A 219 26.68 4.17 18.76
C LEU A 219 28.13 4.34 19.28
N GLY A 220 28.96 3.29 19.15
CA GLY A 220 30.38 3.29 19.54
C GLY A 220 31.32 3.67 18.40
N SER A 221 31.42 4.98 18.14
CA SER A 221 32.43 5.65 17.28
C SER A 221 32.16 5.75 15.77
N LYS A 222 32.20 7.02 15.33
CA LYS A 222 32.16 7.59 13.98
C LYS A 222 30.78 7.82 13.38
N SER A 223 30.56 9.07 12.96
CA SER A 223 29.42 9.53 12.18
C SER A 223 29.26 8.64 10.95
N SER A 224 28.35 7.67 11.01
CA SER A 224 27.95 6.94 9.84
C SER A 224 27.02 7.84 9.05
N ALA A 225 27.50 8.33 7.91
CA ALA A 225 26.63 8.65 6.79
C ALA A 225 25.61 7.50 6.67
N SER A 226 24.34 7.84 6.39
CA SER A 226 23.25 6.86 6.21
C SER A 226 23.80 5.62 5.53
N ALA A 227 23.80 4.48 6.25
CA ALA A 227 24.46 3.28 5.76
C ALA A 227 23.94 3.01 4.33
N PRO A 228 24.84 2.92 3.33
CA PRO A 228 24.40 2.72 1.95
C PRO A 228 23.49 1.49 1.90
N VAL A 229 22.44 1.57 1.07
CA VAL A 229 21.55 0.43 0.82
C VAL A 229 22.43 -0.78 0.53
N SER A 230 22.27 -1.83 1.33
CA SER A 230 23.13 -2.99 1.18
C SER A 230 22.87 -3.60 -0.19
N HIS A 231 23.92 -4.07 -0.85
CA HIS A 231 23.76 -4.67 -2.16
C HIS A 231 22.88 -5.92 -2.10
N GLU A 232 22.85 -6.61 -0.96
CA GLU A 232 21.96 -7.75 -0.69
C GLU A 232 20.50 -7.33 -0.83
N LEU A 233 20.08 -6.25 -0.17
CA LEU A 233 18.71 -5.73 -0.28
C LEU A 233 18.39 -5.29 -1.72
N ALA A 234 19.34 -4.66 -2.41
CA ALA A 234 19.14 -4.26 -3.80
C ALA A 234 18.93 -5.48 -4.72
N THR A 235 19.72 -6.53 -4.55
CA THR A 235 19.56 -7.77 -5.32
C THR A 235 18.31 -8.57 -4.94
N GLU A 236 17.91 -8.54 -3.66
CA GLU A 236 16.67 -9.16 -3.19
C GLU A 236 15.46 -8.48 -3.84
N LEU A 237 15.44 -7.15 -3.89
CA LEU A 237 14.40 -6.39 -4.58
C LEU A 237 14.40 -6.68 -6.08
N ALA A 238 15.57 -6.75 -6.72
CA ALA A 238 15.64 -7.11 -8.13
C ALA A 238 15.09 -8.52 -8.38
N GLN A 239 15.44 -9.50 -7.54
CA GLN A 239 14.87 -10.86 -7.60
C GLN A 239 13.35 -10.84 -7.45
N ALA A 240 12.83 -10.10 -6.48
CA ALA A 240 11.39 -9.99 -6.25
C ALA A 240 10.69 -9.40 -7.48
N VAL A 241 11.24 -8.35 -8.09
CA VAL A 241 10.69 -7.77 -9.33
C VAL A 241 10.71 -8.77 -10.49
N VAL A 242 11.81 -9.50 -10.69
CA VAL A 242 11.90 -10.53 -11.73
C VAL A 242 10.81 -11.58 -11.54
N MET A 243 10.68 -12.12 -10.32
CA MET A 243 9.68 -13.15 -10.00
C MET A 243 8.25 -12.65 -10.16
N GLU A 244 7.97 -11.42 -9.72
CA GLU A 244 6.64 -10.83 -9.81
C GLU A 244 6.23 -10.59 -11.26
N VAL A 245 7.14 -10.04 -12.07
CA VAL A 245 6.88 -9.74 -13.49
C VAL A 245 6.69 -11.02 -14.30
N ASP A 246 7.59 -12.00 -14.14
CA ASP A 246 7.45 -13.28 -14.84
C ASP A 246 6.22 -14.05 -14.35
N GLY A 247 5.91 -14.01 -13.05
CA GLY A 247 4.73 -14.64 -12.47
C GLY A 247 3.41 -14.03 -12.97
N ALA A 248 3.35 -12.71 -13.11
CA ALA A 248 2.14 -11.99 -13.53
C ALA A 248 1.92 -12.02 -15.05
N PHE A 249 2.99 -11.96 -15.85
CA PHE A 249 2.91 -11.75 -17.30
C PHE A 249 3.44 -12.92 -18.14
N GLY A 250 3.79 -14.03 -17.49
CA GLY A 250 4.31 -15.24 -18.12
C GLY A 250 5.84 -15.31 -18.12
N ASP A 251 6.35 -16.52 -18.32
CA ASP A 251 7.79 -16.78 -18.39
C ASP A 251 8.47 -15.85 -19.43
N ASP A 252 9.62 -15.29 -19.07
CA ASP A 252 10.41 -14.35 -19.85
C ASP A 252 9.79 -12.94 -20.06
N ALA A 253 8.70 -12.58 -19.36
CA ALA A 253 8.14 -11.23 -19.43
C ALA A 253 9.15 -10.15 -19.00
N VAL A 254 10.05 -10.49 -18.06
CA VAL A 254 11.12 -9.60 -17.64
C VAL A 254 12.03 -9.21 -18.81
N ASP A 255 12.28 -10.07 -19.81
CA ASP A 255 13.15 -9.80 -20.96
C ASP A 255 12.64 -8.66 -21.85
N MET A 256 11.36 -8.34 -21.74
CA MET A 256 10.75 -7.22 -22.45
C MET A 256 11.02 -5.88 -21.77
N LEU A 257 11.53 -5.86 -20.54
CA LEU A 257 11.86 -4.63 -19.84
C LEU A 257 13.16 -4.03 -20.38
N GLN A 258 13.21 -2.70 -20.51
CA GLN A 258 14.47 -2.01 -20.83
C GLN A 258 15.55 -2.26 -19.75
N SER A 259 15.12 -2.47 -18.51
CA SER A 259 15.97 -2.81 -17.37
C SER A 259 16.22 -4.31 -17.20
N ALA A 260 15.73 -5.19 -18.10
CA ALA A 260 15.88 -6.64 -17.96
C ALA A 260 17.32 -7.06 -17.69
N PRO A 261 18.32 -6.57 -18.46
CA PRO A 261 19.70 -6.99 -18.24
C PRO A 261 20.20 -6.65 -16.83
N LEU A 262 19.81 -5.50 -16.28
CA LEU A 262 20.18 -5.08 -14.92
C LEU A 262 19.49 -5.96 -13.88
N LEU A 263 18.17 -6.12 -14.01
CA LEU A 263 17.33 -6.86 -13.07
C LEU A 263 17.76 -8.33 -12.99
N GLN A 264 17.97 -8.98 -14.13
CA GLN A 264 18.43 -10.37 -14.21
C GLN A 264 19.83 -10.56 -13.64
N GLU A 265 20.76 -9.64 -13.92
CA GLU A 265 22.09 -9.69 -13.31
C GLU A 265 22.00 -9.55 -11.79
N MET A 266 21.25 -8.57 -11.29
CA MET A 266 21.07 -8.38 -9.84
C MET A 266 20.34 -9.56 -9.18
N SER A 267 19.30 -10.10 -9.81
CA SER A 267 18.58 -11.31 -9.41
C SER A 267 19.51 -12.53 -9.31
N ARG A 268 20.38 -12.73 -10.31
CA ARG A 268 21.45 -13.75 -10.25
C ARG A 268 22.40 -13.49 -9.09
N GLY A 269 22.74 -12.23 -8.83
CA GLY A 269 23.55 -11.81 -7.69
C GLY A 269 22.95 -12.24 -6.34
N TYR A 270 21.63 -12.13 -6.19
CA TYR A 270 20.91 -12.62 -5.02
C TYR A 270 21.00 -14.15 -4.91
N SER A 271 20.59 -14.85 -5.97
CA SER A 271 20.52 -16.32 -6.00
C SER A 271 21.88 -17.01 -5.79
N THR A 272 22.97 -16.36 -6.21
CA THR A 272 24.34 -16.87 -6.05
C THR A 272 25.03 -16.42 -4.76
N GLY A 273 24.41 -15.54 -3.96
CA GLY A 273 25.04 -14.98 -2.76
C GLY A 273 26.19 -14.00 -3.05
N HIS A 274 26.29 -13.47 -4.28
CA HIS A 274 27.33 -12.52 -4.72
C HIS A 274 26.80 -11.10 -4.94
N ALA A 275 25.76 -10.73 -4.19
CA ALA A 275 25.00 -9.49 -4.34
C ALA A 275 25.86 -8.24 -4.56
N ALA A 276 26.88 -8.01 -3.72
CA ALA A 276 27.73 -6.83 -3.79
C ALA A 276 28.65 -6.77 -5.02
N SER A 277 29.19 -7.90 -5.48
CA SER A 277 30.05 -7.91 -6.67
C SER A 277 29.22 -7.77 -7.94
N VAL A 278 28.11 -8.52 -8.01
CA VAL A 278 27.24 -8.56 -9.18
C VAL A 278 26.51 -7.24 -9.37
N THR A 279 25.93 -6.64 -8.31
CA THR A 279 25.27 -5.34 -8.42
C THR A 279 26.21 -4.26 -8.93
N ARG A 280 27.44 -4.19 -8.38
CA ARG A 280 28.43 -3.18 -8.82
C ARG A 280 28.81 -3.38 -10.28
N LYS A 281 29.05 -4.62 -10.70
CA LYS A 281 29.36 -4.95 -12.10
C LYS A 281 28.19 -4.62 -13.04
N ALA A 282 26.96 -4.98 -12.65
CA ALA A 282 25.76 -4.76 -13.44
C ALA A 282 25.50 -3.26 -13.64
N LEU A 283 25.59 -2.47 -12.56
CA LEU A 283 25.49 -1.01 -12.63
C LEU A 283 26.61 -0.43 -13.51
N GLN A 284 27.87 -0.80 -13.29
CA GLN A 284 29.00 -0.30 -14.10
C GLN A 284 28.86 -0.60 -15.60
N ASN A 285 28.31 -1.76 -15.95
CA ASN A 285 28.13 -2.19 -17.32
C ASN A 285 26.93 -1.52 -18.02
N MET A 286 26.05 -0.85 -17.25
CA MET A 286 24.83 -0.22 -17.77
C MET A 286 24.74 1.23 -17.27
N PRO A 287 25.65 2.12 -17.68
CA PRO A 287 25.59 3.53 -17.31
C PRO A 287 24.31 4.24 -17.79
N GLU A 288 23.67 3.72 -18.85
CA GLU A 288 22.43 4.23 -19.44
C GLU A 288 21.20 4.03 -18.55
N VAL A 289 21.20 3.02 -17.68
CA VAL A 289 20.11 2.76 -16.72
C VAL A 289 20.31 3.47 -15.38
N GLN A 290 21.44 4.15 -15.19
CA GLN A 290 21.70 4.98 -14.03
C GLN A 290 21.34 6.43 -14.31
N ALA A 291 20.55 7.06 -13.44
CA ALA A 291 20.48 8.52 -13.36
C ALA A 291 21.24 8.95 -12.10
N PRO A 292 22.39 9.65 -12.21
CA PRO A 292 23.21 10.05 -11.06
C PRO A 292 22.57 11.24 -10.35
N LEU A 293 21.35 11.05 -9.85
CA LEU A 293 20.59 12.05 -9.13
C LEU A 293 21.26 12.28 -7.77
N PRO A 294 21.75 13.50 -7.50
CA PRO A 294 22.25 13.86 -6.18
C PRO A 294 21.17 13.66 -5.11
N VAL A 295 21.53 13.00 -4.02
CA VAL A 295 20.69 12.93 -2.81
C VAL A 295 21.20 13.98 -1.84
N THR A 296 20.37 14.99 -1.58
CA THR A 296 20.66 16.07 -0.65
C THR A 296 20.11 15.72 0.73
N LEU A 297 20.95 15.83 1.76
CA LEU A 297 20.54 15.65 3.16
C LEU A 297 20.00 16.98 3.70
N VAL A 298 18.68 17.06 3.90
CA VAL A 298 17.98 18.25 4.41
C VAL A 298 17.83 18.17 5.93
N ASP A 299 18.14 19.26 6.64
CA ASP A 299 17.86 19.34 8.08
C ASP A 299 16.36 19.49 8.34
N VAL A 300 15.74 18.41 8.81
CA VAL A 300 14.32 18.38 9.21
C VAL A 300 14.15 18.28 10.73
N GLY A 301 15.19 18.60 11.51
CA GLY A 301 15.14 18.51 12.98
C GLY A 301 15.29 17.09 13.53
N LEU A 302 15.82 16.17 12.72
CA LEU A 302 16.24 14.84 13.15
C LEU A 302 17.75 14.85 13.44
N GLU A 303 18.25 13.81 14.14
CA GLU A 303 19.68 13.66 14.42
C GLU A 303 20.54 13.58 13.14
N GLN A 304 19.96 13.07 12.06
CA GLN A 304 20.58 12.98 10.74
C GLN A 304 19.74 13.75 9.74
N GLY A 305 20.40 14.37 8.76
CA GLY A 305 19.70 15.00 7.64
C GLY A 305 18.84 13.98 6.88
N HIS A 306 17.66 14.40 6.43
CA HIS A 306 16.72 13.57 5.71
C HIS A 306 17.05 13.56 4.22
N PRO A 307 17.18 12.39 3.58
CA PRO A 307 17.53 12.29 2.17
C PRO A 307 16.38 12.78 1.28
N CYS A 308 16.71 13.70 0.37
CA CYS A 308 15.79 14.26 -0.61
C CYS A 308 16.44 14.28 -2.00
N ILE A 309 15.65 14.08 -3.04
CA ILE A 309 16.04 14.38 -4.42
C ILE A 309 15.41 15.73 -4.75
N LEU A 310 16.23 16.77 -4.81
CA LEU A 310 15.73 18.11 -5.13
C LEU A 310 15.22 18.15 -6.57
N TYR A 311 14.16 18.92 -6.82
CA TYR A 311 13.63 19.06 -8.18
C TYR A 311 14.65 19.77 -9.08
N SER A 312 15.40 20.75 -8.54
CA SER A 312 16.46 21.42 -9.28
C SER A 312 17.56 20.44 -9.76
N ASP A 313 17.94 19.47 -8.94
CA ASP A 313 18.94 18.46 -9.28
C ASP A 313 18.40 17.41 -10.27
N TYR A 314 17.14 17.01 -10.10
CA TYR A 314 16.43 16.18 -11.06
C TYR A 314 16.35 16.84 -12.44
N PHE A 315 15.94 18.11 -12.48
CA PHE A 315 15.85 18.88 -13.72
C PHE A 315 17.21 19.04 -14.41
N ARG A 316 18.27 19.41 -13.66
CA ARG A 316 19.64 19.50 -14.22
C ARG A 316 20.10 18.17 -14.79
N THR A 317 19.84 17.07 -14.09
CA THR A 317 20.22 15.73 -14.56
C THR A 317 19.52 15.36 -15.87
N LEU A 318 18.24 15.73 -16.03
CA LEU A 318 17.54 15.56 -17.30
C LEU A 318 18.10 16.47 -18.39
N ALA A 319 18.35 17.74 -18.06
CA ALA A 319 18.91 18.73 -18.98
C ALA A 319 20.29 18.32 -19.51
N ASP A 320 21.22 17.95 -18.64
CA ASP A 320 22.58 17.53 -18.99
C ASP A 320 22.60 16.26 -19.86
N ARG A 321 21.52 15.47 -19.81
CA ARG A 321 21.33 14.27 -20.60
C ARG A 321 20.48 14.47 -21.86
N GLY A 322 20.04 15.70 -22.14
CA GLY A 322 19.17 16.00 -23.26
C GLY A 322 17.78 15.35 -23.16
N LYS A 323 17.28 15.11 -21.94
CA LYS A 323 16.01 14.40 -21.67
C LYS A 323 14.90 15.30 -21.13
N LEU A 324 14.96 16.62 -21.36
CA LEU A 324 13.90 17.54 -20.90
C LEU A 324 12.55 17.30 -21.57
N GLU A 325 12.54 16.66 -22.75
CA GLU A 325 11.33 16.22 -23.44
C GLU A 325 10.44 15.29 -22.59
N ILE A 326 10.98 14.61 -21.58
CA ILE A 326 10.18 13.81 -20.64
C ILE A 326 9.18 14.69 -19.85
N LEU A 327 9.54 15.95 -19.58
CA LEU A 327 8.72 16.87 -18.79
C LEU A 327 7.75 17.70 -19.65
N THR A 328 7.99 17.78 -20.95
CA THR A 328 7.22 18.64 -21.87
C THR A 328 6.50 17.86 -22.95
N THR A 329 6.95 16.66 -23.28
CA THR A 329 6.49 15.84 -24.41
C THR A 329 6.47 16.60 -25.74
N GLY A 330 7.37 17.58 -25.91
CA GLY A 330 7.43 18.43 -27.09
C GLY A 330 6.29 19.44 -27.23
N ALA A 331 5.51 19.66 -26.17
CA ALA A 331 4.40 20.60 -26.16
C ALA A 331 4.86 22.06 -26.28
N ASP A 332 4.00 22.89 -26.89
CA ASP A 332 4.15 24.34 -26.90
C ASP A 332 3.72 24.92 -25.54
N LEU A 333 4.71 25.19 -24.68
CA LEU A 333 4.47 25.72 -23.34
C LEU A 333 3.83 27.12 -23.35
N GLN A 334 4.10 27.94 -24.37
CA GLN A 334 3.46 29.25 -24.49
C GLN A 334 1.96 29.08 -24.70
N SER A 335 1.57 28.23 -25.64
CA SER A 335 0.17 27.90 -25.92
C SER A 335 -0.53 27.31 -24.70
N PHE A 336 0.14 26.44 -23.93
CA PHE A 336 -0.37 25.95 -22.66
C PHE A 336 -0.70 27.09 -21.69
N TRP A 337 0.24 28.02 -21.46
CA TRP A 337 0.02 29.11 -20.52
C TRP A 337 -1.03 30.10 -20.98
N ASP A 338 -1.15 30.35 -22.28
CA ASP A 338 -2.19 31.23 -22.83
C ASP A 338 -3.59 30.60 -22.67
N LYS A 339 -3.73 29.28 -22.89
CA LYS A 339 -4.98 28.54 -22.59
C LYS A 339 -5.30 28.48 -21.09
N MET A 340 -4.27 28.47 -20.23
CA MET A 340 -4.43 28.41 -18.76
C MET A 340 -4.81 29.76 -18.14
N GLN A 341 -4.57 30.88 -18.84
CA GLN A 341 -4.72 32.22 -18.27
C GLN A 341 -6.16 32.54 -17.84
N PRO A 342 -7.21 32.20 -18.62
CA PRO A 342 -8.58 32.39 -18.19
C PRO A 342 -8.95 31.58 -16.94
N LEU A 343 -8.30 30.44 -16.70
CA LEU A 343 -8.58 29.55 -15.58
C LEU A 343 -7.87 29.99 -14.28
N LYS A 344 -6.67 30.54 -14.38
CA LYS A 344 -5.88 31.04 -13.24
C LYS A 344 -5.23 32.40 -13.54
N PRO A 345 -5.99 33.48 -13.75
CA PRO A 345 -5.46 34.77 -14.21
C PRO A 345 -4.41 35.37 -13.26
N ASP A 346 -4.53 35.09 -11.96
CA ASP A 346 -3.61 35.59 -10.92
C ASP A 346 -2.36 34.71 -10.71
N HIS A 347 -2.15 33.69 -11.54
CA HIS A 347 -1.00 32.81 -11.39
C HIS A 347 0.31 33.59 -11.58
N PRO A 348 1.34 33.42 -10.71
CA PRO A 348 2.58 34.20 -10.78
C PRO A 348 3.31 34.17 -12.13
N VAL A 349 3.10 33.13 -12.93
CA VAL A 349 3.67 32.98 -14.28
C VAL A 349 3.30 34.15 -15.21
N TYR A 350 2.13 34.77 -15.03
CA TYR A 350 1.68 35.88 -15.89
C TYR A 350 2.37 37.20 -15.56
N LYS A 351 3.17 37.24 -14.48
CA LYS A 351 4.10 38.34 -14.21
C LYS A 351 5.37 38.26 -15.05
N LEU A 352 5.63 37.10 -15.67
CA LEU A 352 6.77 36.90 -16.56
C LEU A 352 6.44 37.41 -17.98
N PRO A 353 7.43 37.96 -18.71
CA PRO A 353 7.30 38.25 -20.13
C PRO A 353 6.84 37.02 -20.92
N ALA A 354 6.06 37.22 -21.98
CA ALA A 354 5.57 36.10 -22.80
C ALA A 354 6.71 35.22 -23.31
N ALA A 355 7.82 35.81 -23.79
CA ALA A 355 8.98 35.05 -24.24
C ALA A 355 9.58 34.11 -23.17
N GLU A 356 9.50 34.47 -21.88
CA GLU A 356 9.95 33.59 -20.79
C GLU A 356 8.94 32.48 -20.47
N ARG A 357 7.63 32.72 -20.66
CA ARG A 357 6.58 31.72 -20.40
C ARG A 357 6.72 30.47 -21.29
N ALA A 358 7.28 30.62 -22.48
CA ALA A 358 7.62 29.52 -23.38
C ALA A 358 8.65 28.52 -22.79
N PHE A 359 9.31 28.87 -21.68
CA PHE A 359 10.28 28.02 -20.99
C PHE A 359 9.88 27.72 -19.53
N VAL A 360 8.58 27.84 -19.21
CA VAL A 360 8.04 27.52 -17.89
C VAL A 360 7.31 26.17 -17.94
N ILE A 361 7.86 25.16 -17.30
CA ILE A 361 7.24 23.82 -17.23
C ILE A 361 6.18 23.81 -16.12
N PRO A 362 4.92 23.48 -16.43
CA PRO A 362 3.88 23.29 -15.43
C PRO A 362 4.02 21.92 -14.76
N ILE A 363 3.98 21.89 -13.43
CA ILE A 363 3.98 20.64 -12.65
C ILE A 363 2.84 20.59 -11.64
N TYR A 364 2.41 19.38 -11.31
CA TYR A 364 1.66 19.07 -10.12
C TYR A 364 2.59 18.52 -9.04
N LEU A 365 2.30 18.86 -7.79
CA LEU A 365 2.86 18.17 -6.64
C LEU A 365 1.96 16.99 -6.30
N ILE A 366 2.57 15.94 -5.76
CA ILE A 366 1.90 14.72 -5.33
C ILE A 366 2.29 14.48 -3.87
N GLY A 367 1.29 14.23 -3.04
CA GLY A 367 1.46 13.72 -1.70
C GLY A 367 0.60 12.48 -1.49
N ASP A 368 1.16 11.44 -0.90
CA ASP A 368 0.41 10.24 -0.55
C ASP A 368 0.85 9.72 0.82
N GLU A 369 -0.09 9.17 1.58
CA GLU A 369 0.16 8.47 2.84
C GLU A 369 -0.15 6.98 2.68
N GLY A 370 0.67 6.33 1.85
CA GLY A 370 0.58 4.90 1.59
C GLY A 370 0.89 4.03 2.81
N ARG A 371 0.73 2.72 2.64
CA ARG A 371 1.06 1.71 3.65
C ARG A 371 2.44 1.12 3.35
N GLY A 372 3.36 1.25 4.30
CA GLY A 372 4.66 0.60 4.26
C GLY A 372 4.68 -0.76 4.96
N PHE A 373 5.89 -1.28 5.21
CA PHE A 373 6.09 -2.56 5.88
C PHE A 373 5.35 -2.63 7.23
N LYS A 374 4.69 -3.77 7.48
CA LYS A 374 3.81 -4.01 8.65
C LYS A 374 2.68 -2.99 8.79
N HIS A 375 2.14 -2.52 7.65
CA HIS A 375 1.06 -1.55 7.58
C HIS A 375 1.37 -0.21 8.27
N SER A 376 2.65 0.08 8.52
CA SER A 376 3.04 1.37 9.04
C SER A 376 2.96 2.41 7.93
N ALA A 377 2.20 3.48 8.13
CA ALA A 377 2.02 4.46 7.08
C ALA A 377 3.36 5.13 6.71
N VAL A 378 3.50 5.48 5.44
CA VAL A 378 4.67 6.14 4.87
C VAL A 378 4.18 7.30 4.04
N PHE A 379 4.74 8.48 4.30
CA PHE A 379 4.46 9.67 3.53
C PHE A 379 5.38 9.72 2.31
N VAL A 380 4.81 9.84 1.12
CA VAL A 380 5.54 9.96 -0.14
C VAL A 380 5.28 11.34 -0.72
N LEU A 381 6.34 12.07 -1.04
CA LEU A 381 6.29 13.38 -1.67
C LEU A 381 6.95 13.29 -3.04
N GLY A 382 6.30 13.85 -4.05
CA GLY A 382 6.82 13.85 -5.41
C GLY A 382 6.14 14.88 -6.28
N SER A 383 6.50 14.92 -7.55
CA SER A 383 5.91 15.82 -8.54
C SER A 383 5.77 15.15 -9.88
N GLU A 384 4.89 15.67 -10.73
CA GLU A 384 4.67 15.20 -12.10
C GLU A 384 4.46 16.40 -13.03
N PRO A 385 4.88 16.34 -14.31
CA PRO A 385 4.50 17.34 -15.28
C PRO A 385 3.00 17.26 -15.53
N VAL A 386 2.39 18.42 -15.79
CA VAL A 386 0.98 18.49 -16.20
C VAL A 386 0.79 17.90 -17.60
N LEU A 387 1.80 18.08 -18.44
CA LEU A 387 1.83 17.64 -19.83
C LEU A 387 2.41 16.23 -19.92
N GLY A 388 1.87 15.40 -20.81
CA GLY A 388 2.34 14.03 -21.01
C GLY A 388 1.83 13.43 -22.32
N ASN A 389 1.69 12.10 -22.36
CA ASN A 389 1.44 11.38 -23.61
C ASN A 389 -0.05 11.23 -23.98
N GLY A 390 -0.96 11.71 -23.13
CA GLY A 390 -2.40 11.63 -23.34
C GLY A 390 -3.17 10.96 -22.21
N CYS A 391 -4.45 10.70 -22.45
CA CYS A 391 -5.31 9.84 -21.64
C CYS A 391 -6.02 8.80 -22.53
N GLU A 392 -6.64 7.78 -21.93
CA GLU A 392 -7.35 6.75 -22.70
C GLU A 392 -8.63 7.26 -23.36
N ALA A 393 -9.35 8.13 -22.68
CA ALA A 393 -10.59 8.75 -23.13
C ALA A 393 -10.39 9.90 -24.14
N GLU A 394 -9.35 9.86 -24.98
CA GLU A 394 -9.16 10.83 -26.06
C GLU A 394 -10.15 10.57 -27.19
N ASP A 395 -11.01 11.55 -27.49
CA ASP A 395 -11.84 11.50 -28.69
C ASP A 395 -11.01 11.76 -29.96
N GLU A 396 -11.57 11.44 -31.13
CA GLU A 396 -10.89 11.65 -32.43
C GLU A 396 -10.49 13.12 -32.66
N HIS A 397 -11.17 14.08 -32.03
CA HIS A 397 -10.92 15.50 -32.22
C HIS A 397 -9.72 15.98 -31.39
N THR A 398 -9.57 15.46 -30.17
CA THR A 398 -8.52 15.82 -29.21
C THR A 398 -7.26 14.99 -29.37
N ALA A 399 -7.36 13.79 -29.97
CA ALA A 399 -6.22 12.92 -30.24
C ALA A 399 -5.10 13.60 -31.05
N HIS A 400 -5.43 14.59 -31.89
CA HIS A 400 -4.46 15.35 -32.68
C HIS A 400 -3.87 16.57 -31.96
N GLU A 401 -4.39 16.93 -30.77
CA GLU A 401 -3.83 18.02 -30.00
C GLU A 401 -2.43 17.67 -29.47
N LYS A 402 -1.54 18.66 -29.51
CA LYS A 402 -0.19 18.56 -28.95
C LYS A 402 -0.15 18.74 -27.42
N LEU A 403 -1.20 19.33 -26.85
CA LEU A 403 -1.31 19.58 -25.42
C LEU A 403 -2.08 18.44 -24.78
N ARG A 404 -1.33 17.43 -24.34
CA ARG A 404 -1.88 16.17 -23.84
C ARG A 404 -1.68 16.03 -22.34
N MET A 405 -2.62 15.35 -21.67
CA MET A 405 -2.54 15.09 -20.24
C MET A 405 -1.48 14.02 -19.93
N ASN A 406 -0.97 14.01 -18.70
CA ASN A 406 -0.01 13.01 -18.25
C ASN A 406 -0.68 11.81 -17.56
N PHE A 407 -1.58 11.12 -18.27
CA PHE A 407 -2.24 9.89 -17.78
C PHE A 407 -1.77 8.62 -18.48
N ARG A 408 -1.16 8.74 -19.65
CA ARG A 408 -0.55 7.63 -20.39
C ARG A 408 0.97 7.58 -20.23
N GLY A 409 1.47 6.35 -20.17
CA GLY A 409 2.90 6.03 -20.09
C GLY A 409 3.33 5.61 -18.69
N ASN A 410 4.62 5.32 -18.55
CA ASN A 410 5.17 4.82 -17.30
C ASN A 410 5.29 5.96 -16.27
N THR A 411 4.57 5.83 -15.15
CA THR A 411 4.59 6.80 -14.06
C THR A 411 5.98 6.96 -13.42
N ILE A 412 6.86 5.96 -13.50
CA ILE A 412 8.26 6.07 -13.04
C ILE A 412 9.04 7.09 -13.88
N LEU A 413 8.69 7.26 -15.16
CA LEU A 413 9.36 8.21 -16.05
C LEU A 413 8.86 9.64 -15.84
N THR A 414 7.56 9.78 -15.59
CA THR A 414 6.90 11.08 -15.52
C THR A 414 6.77 11.61 -14.10
N ARG A 415 6.88 10.77 -13.07
CA ARG A 415 6.84 11.19 -11.66
C ARG A 415 8.23 11.24 -11.06
N GLN A 416 8.55 12.38 -10.46
CA GLN A 416 9.76 12.59 -9.68
C GLN A 416 9.46 12.33 -8.20
N LEU A 417 10.24 11.46 -7.57
CA LEU A 417 10.24 11.30 -6.12
C LEU A 417 11.07 12.40 -5.49
N PHE A 418 10.50 13.17 -4.56
CA PHE A 418 11.24 14.14 -3.74
C PHE A 418 11.76 13.50 -2.45
N ALA A 419 10.88 12.89 -1.65
CA ALA A 419 11.25 12.30 -0.37
C ALA A 419 10.22 11.27 0.13
N VAL A 420 10.66 10.40 1.05
CA VAL A 420 9.82 9.40 1.71
C VAL A 420 10.04 9.47 3.22
N MET A 421 8.97 9.68 3.99
CA MET A 421 9.03 9.82 5.44
C MET A 421 8.12 8.81 6.15
N PRO A 422 8.67 7.88 6.95
CA PRO A 422 7.84 6.96 7.75
C PRO A 422 6.98 7.71 8.79
N LYS A 423 5.76 7.23 9.04
CA LYS A 423 4.83 7.83 10.02
C LYS A 423 5.42 8.00 11.41
N LYS A 424 6.20 7.02 11.88
CA LYS A 424 6.90 7.10 13.18
C LYS A 424 7.74 8.37 13.36
N THR A 425 8.22 8.95 12.26
CA THR A 425 9.07 10.14 12.26
C THR A 425 8.26 11.41 12.55
N TYR A 426 7.00 11.49 12.11
CA TYR A 426 6.18 12.69 12.24
C TYR A 426 4.89 12.52 13.06
N GLN A 427 4.60 11.31 13.54
CA GLN A 427 3.35 11.02 14.26
C GLN A 427 3.25 11.77 15.59
N LYS A 428 4.35 11.87 16.34
CA LYS A 428 4.40 12.55 17.64
C LYS A 428 4.66 14.05 17.51
N ASP A 429 5.42 14.43 16.48
CA ASP A 429 5.80 15.80 16.19
C ASP A 429 5.72 16.02 14.67
N SER A 430 4.88 16.93 14.22
CA SER A 430 4.74 17.27 12.80
C SER A 430 5.89 18.12 12.26
N THR A 431 6.79 18.62 13.11
CA THR A 431 7.89 19.52 12.74
C THR A 431 8.79 18.95 11.65
N PRO A 432 9.22 17.66 11.68
CA PRO A 432 10.03 17.09 10.61
C PRO A 432 9.34 17.11 9.24
N LEU A 433 8.05 16.75 9.19
CA LEU A 433 7.29 16.81 7.95
C LEU A 433 7.16 18.25 7.44
N ARG A 434 6.90 19.22 8.33
CA ARG A 434 6.80 20.64 7.95
C ARG A 434 8.11 21.20 7.42
N ARG A 435 9.24 20.89 8.06
CA ARG A 435 10.57 21.29 7.59
C ARG A 435 10.91 20.67 6.24
N LEU A 436 10.55 19.40 6.04
CA LEU A 436 10.71 18.71 4.76
C LEU A 436 9.90 19.40 3.64
N VAL A 437 8.63 19.72 3.90
CA VAL A 437 7.75 20.42 2.94
C VAL A 437 8.25 21.84 2.67
N ASN A 438 8.79 22.54 3.68
CA ASN A 438 9.40 23.86 3.46
C ASN A 438 10.63 23.78 2.55
N ALA A 439 11.52 22.80 2.77
CA ALA A 439 12.67 22.60 1.89
C ALA A 439 12.25 22.31 0.45
N TRP A 440 11.18 21.52 0.26
CA TRP A 440 10.60 21.27 -1.05
C TRP A 440 10.06 22.55 -1.71
N ALA A 441 9.28 23.33 -0.97
CA ALA A 441 8.71 24.59 -1.45
C ALA A 441 9.79 25.63 -1.77
N GLU A 442 10.87 25.69 -0.98
CA GLU A 442 12.00 26.57 -1.24
C GLU A 442 12.77 26.21 -2.51
N ASP A 443 13.00 24.91 -2.76
CA ASP A 443 13.65 24.44 -3.99
C ASP A 443 12.81 24.78 -5.23
N LEU A 444 11.51 24.47 -5.21
CA LEU A 444 10.57 24.82 -6.28
C LEU A 444 10.43 26.33 -6.46
N GLY A 445 10.40 27.08 -5.35
CA GLY A 445 10.38 28.54 -5.35
C GLY A 445 11.59 29.11 -6.09
N LYS A 446 12.80 28.60 -5.81
CA LYS A 446 14.03 28.99 -6.52
C LYS A 446 13.98 28.61 -8.01
N CYS A 447 13.48 27.41 -8.32
CA CYS A 447 13.30 26.97 -9.71
C CYS A 447 12.34 27.89 -10.49
N PHE A 448 11.33 28.45 -9.84
CA PHE A 448 10.44 29.43 -10.46
C PHE A 448 11.10 30.82 -10.57
N THR A 449 11.60 31.38 -9.46
CA THR A 449 12.06 32.77 -9.40
C THR A 449 13.37 33.01 -10.13
N ASN A 450 14.32 32.10 -9.98
CA ASN A 450 15.67 32.26 -10.55
C ASN A 450 15.76 31.52 -11.89
N GLY A 451 15.00 30.44 -12.04
CA GLY A 451 15.16 29.53 -13.17
C GLY A 451 16.41 28.67 -13.04
N LEU A 452 16.59 27.80 -14.02
CA LEU A 452 17.69 26.87 -14.17
C LEU A 452 18.26 27.06 -15.57
N GLU A 453 19.53 27.45 -15.66
CA GLU A 453 20.21 27.60 -16.95
C GLU A 453 20.46 26.21 -17.55
N VAL A 454 19.98 26.00 -18.76
CA VAL A 454 20.19 24.80 -19.57
C VAL A 454 20.99 25.19 -20.79
N ARG A 455 22.09 24.48 -21.05
CA ARG A 455 22.85 24.65 -22.28
C ARG A 455 22.34 23.70 -23.34
N SER A 456 21.96 24.25 -24.50
CA SER A 456 21.64 23.50 -25.70
C SER A 456 22.55 24.01 -26.83
N GLY A 457 23.58 23.23 -27.14
CA GLY A 457 24.66 23.65 -28.05
C GLY A 457 25.40 24.88 -27.53
N GLU A 458 25.48 25.92 -28.35
CA GLU A 458 26.13 27.20 -28.01
C GLU A 458 25.23 28.16 -27.23
N SER A 459 23.93 27.84 -27.12
CA SER A 459 22.94 28.70 -26.47
C SER A 459 22.67 28.25 -25.02
N ALA A 460 22.52 29.22 -24.12
CA ALA A 460 22.01 28.99 -22.78
C ALA A 460 20.59 29.56 -22.68
N GLN A 461 19.66 28.77 -22.19
CA GLN A 461 18.26 29.16 -21.96
C GLN A 461 17.92 28.99 -20.49
N THR A 462 17.17 29.93 -19.92
CA THR A 462 16.68 29.83 -18.55
C THR A 462 15.32 29.16 -18.55
N TRP A 463 15.26 27.97 -17.98
CA TRP A 463 14.02 27.23 -17.78
C TRP A 463 13.48 27.48 -16.38
N ARG A 464 12.16 27.53 -16.23
CA ARG A 464 11.50 27.74 -14.95
C ARG A 464 10.50 26.62 -14.69
N ILE A 465 10.23 26.37 -13.41
CA ILE A 465 9.26 25.35 -12.98
C ILE A 465 8.13 26.05 -12.26
N ALA A 466 6.89 25.79 -12.68
CA ALA A 466 5.71 26.42 -12.09
C ALA A 466 4.76 25.36 -11.52
N THR A 467 4.52 25.45 -10.22
CA THR A 467 3.60 24.56 -9.52
C THR A 467 2.15 24.99 -9.72
N ILE A 468 1.33 24.14 -10.33
CA ILE A 468 -0.10 24.40 -10.56
C ILE A 468 -0.95 24.10 -9.32
N GLY A 469 -0.60 23.05 -8.59
CA GLY A 469 -1.28 22.62 -7.38
C GLY A 469 -0.68 21.33 -6.81
N LEU A 470 -1.20 20.90 -5.67
CA LEU A 470 -0.84 19.70 -4.93
C LEU A 470 -2.01 18.72 -4.94
N LYS A 471 -1.84 17.59 -5.60
CA LYS A 471 -2.73 16.43 -5.59
C LYS A 471 -2.35 15.53 -4.43
N ALA A 472 -3.33 15.16 -3.62
CA ALA A 472 -3.08 14.20 -2.55
C ALA A 472 -4.40 13.62 -2.03
N ASP A 473 -4.30 12.49 -1.34
CA ASP A 473 -5.39 11.99 -0.53
C ASP A 473 -5.68 12.95 0.64
N TRP A 474 -6.86 12.81 1.22
CA TRP A 474 -7.31 13.76 2.23
C TRP A 474 -6.47 13.75 3.53
N PRO A 475 -6.04 12.59 4.07
CA PRO A 475 -5.05 12.54 5.15
C PRO A 475 -3.78 13.33 4.86
N ALA A 476 -3.20 13.15 3.67
CA ALA A 476 -1.99 13.85 3.28
C ALA A 476 -2.25 15.35 3.14
N LEU A 477 -3.33 15.75 2.46
CA LEU A 477 -3.72 17.17 2.33
C LEU A 477 -3.91 17.83 3.70
N SER A 478 -4.54 17.13 4.66
CA SER A 478 -4.72 17.65 6.03
C SER A 478 -3.39 17.99 6.69
N LYS A 479 -2.36 17.16 6.49
CA LYS A 479 -1.03 17.32 7.09
C LYS A 479 -0.21 18.37 6.34
N LEU A 480 -0.18 18.29 5.01
CA LEU A 480 0.58 19.20 4.14
C LEU A 480 0.02 20.61 4.15
N GLY A 481 -1.30 20.75 4.11
CA GLY A 481 -1.98 22.04 4.15
C GLY A 481 -2.16 22.61 5.54
N CYS A 482 -1.76 21.88 6.59
CA CYS A 482 -2.10 22.20 7.98
C CYS A 482 -3.59 22.58 8.12
N LEU A 483 -4.45 21.82 7.43
CA LEU A 483 -5.85 22.18 7.27
C LEU A 483 -6.52 22.16 8.64
N THR A 484 -7.22 23.23 8.99
CA THR A 484 -7.97 23.31 10.24
C THR A 484 -9.31 22.58 10.14
N ARG A 485 -9.78 22.30 8.92
CA ARG A 485 -11.02 21.59 8.60
C ARG A 485 -10.71 20.38 7.74
N HIS A 486 -11.03 19.18 8.25
CA HIS A 486 -10.78 17.92 7.54
C HIS A 486 -11.59 16.79 8.18
N TYR A 487 -11.83 15.74 7.40
CA TYR A 487 -12.74 14.66 7.76
C TYR A 487 -12.25 13.81 8.95
N LEU A 488 -10.93 13.79 9.21
CA LEU A 488 -10.37 13.12 10.39
C LEU A 488 -10.71 13.81 11.73
N ARG A 489 -11.40 14.97 11.73
CA ARG A 489 -11.89 15.60 12.96
C ARG A 489 -13.28 15.09 13.30
N GLU A 490 -13.56 14.96 14.59
CA GLU A 490 -14.90 14.63 15.06
C GLU A 490 -15.93 15.67 14.58
N ALA A 491 -16.94 15.14 13.88
CA ALA A 491 -18.00 15.87 13.22
C ALA A 491 -18.95 16.59 14.17
N TYR A 492 -19.01 16.26 15.45
CA TYR A 492 -19.97 16.89 16.35
C TYR A 492 -19.49 16.79 17.79
N PRO A 493 -19.66 17.82 18.64
CA PRO A 493 -20.23 19.15 18.38
C PRO A 493 -19.16 20.20 18.01
N SER A 494 -17.99 19.78 17.53
CA SER A 494 -16.77 20.60 17.49
C SER A 494 -16.88 21.88 16.64
N GLY A 495 -17.77 21.92 15.64
CA GLY A 495 -18.05 23.10 14.81
C GLY A 495 -16.88 23.58 13.95
N HIS A 496 -15.79 22.81 13.88
CA HIS A 496 -14.59 23.16 13.13
C HIS A 496 -14.75 22.96 11.61
N GLY A 497 -15.72 22.15 11.19
CA GLY A 497 -15.97 21.81 9.80
C GLY A 497 -15.26 20.53 9.35
N LEU A 498 -15.92 19.80 8.44
CA LEU A 498 -15.51 18.47 7.97
C LEU A 498 -14.57 18.50 6.77
N CYS A 499 -14.52 19.60 6.05
CA CYS A 499 -13.80 19.69 4.79
C CYS A 499 -13.16 21.07 4.63
N HIS A 500 -12.02 21.12 3.95
CA HIS A 500 -11.35 22.38 3.65
C HIS A 500 -12.05 23.14 2.51
N LEU A 501 -12.69 22.42 1.58
CA LEU A 501 -13.44 22.99 0.46
C LEU A 501 -14.85 23.43 0.84
N CYS A 502 -15.62 22.62 1.57
CA CYS A 502 -16.99 22.97 1.96
C CYS A 502 -17.07 23.53 3.39
N MET A 503 -18.18 24.19 3.69
CA MET A 503 -18.46 24.75 5.02
C MET A 503 -19.21 23.77 5.93
N ALA A 504 -19.39 22.51 5.52
CA ALA A 504 -20.12 21.50 6.27
C ALA A 504 -19.59 21.39 7.70
N ASN A 505 -20.51 21.30 8.66
CA ASN A 505 -20.23 21.23 10.09
C ASN A 505 -19.52 22.46 10.69
N THR A 506 -19.74 23.62 10.09
CA THR A 506 -19.37 24.89 10.69
C THR A 506 -20.61 25.63 11.16
N LYS A 507 -20.45 26.68 11.97
CA LYS A 507 -21.57 27.57 12.34
C LYS A 507 -22.30 28.20 11.15
N GLN A 508 -21.64 28.26 9.98
CA GLN A 508 -22.21 28.79 8.73
C GLN A 508 -23.02 27.74 7.96
N CYS A 509 -22.84 26.45 8.26
CA CYS A 509 -23.60 25.34 7.68
C CYS A 509 -23.91 24.28 8.77
N PRO A 510 -24.73 24.63 9.78
CA PRO A 510 -25.03 23.73 10.90
C PRO A 510 -25.84 22.51 10.44
N SER A 511 -26.72 22.69 9.45
CA SER A 511 -27.63 21.72 8.85
C SER A 511 -26.97 20.78 7.82
N TRP A 512 -25.66 20.54 7.92
CA TRP A 512 -24.95 19.68 6.96
C TRP A 512 -25.38 18.20 7.03
N HIS A 513 -25.96 17.79 8.15
CA HIS A 513 -26.49 16.44 8.41
C HIS A 513 -27.97 16.33 8.03
N GLU A 514 -28.58 17.38 7.49
CA GLU A 514 -29.94 17.31 6.94
C GLU A 514 -29.89 16.57 5.60
N HIS A 515 -30.43 15.35 5.61
CA HIS A 515 -30.53 14.45 4.45
C HIS A 515 -31.75 14.73 3.58
N ASP A 516 -32.67 15.58 4.05
CA ASP A 516 -33.83 16.01 3.28
C ASP A 516 -33.38 17.00 2.19
N PHE A 517 -33.36 16.55 0.94
CA PHE A 517 -32.84 17.33 -0.18
C PHE A 517 -33.58 18.66 -0.37
N ASP A 518 -34.87 18.72 -0.02
CA ASP A 518 -35.68 19.93 -0.13
C ASP A 518 -35.34 20.97 0.95
N ASN A 519 -34.78 20.51 2.08
CA ASN A 519 -34.42 21.35 3.22
C ASN A 519 -32.90 21.50 3.43
N ALA A 520 -32.09 20.71 2.71
CA ALA A 520 -30.65 20.65 2.81
C ALA A 520 -29.99 21.99 2.45
N SER A 521 -29.72 22.82 3.47
CA SER A 521 -29.09 24.14 3.30
C SER A 521 -27.72 24.07 2.61
N TRP A 522 -27.08 22.90 2.64
CA TRP A 522 -25.78 22.68 2.01
C TRP A 522 -25.85 22.60 0.47
N VAL A 523 -27.02 22.30 -0.12
CA VAL A 523 -27.21 22.25 -1.59
C VAL A 523 -27.02 23.65 -2.20
N ALA A 524 -27.59 24.68 -1.60
CA ALA A 524 -27.36 26.08 -2.00
C ALA A 524 -25.90 26.53 -1.76
N GLY A 525 -25.26 25.96 -0.75
CA GLY A 525 -23.86 26.20 -0.41
C GLY A 525 -22.87 25.58 -1.40
N LEU A 526 -23.17 24.44 -2.03
CA LEU A 526 -22.27 23.79 -2.99
C LEU A 526 -21.95 24.67 -4.21
N ALA A 527 -22.93 25.45 -4.68
CA ALA A 527 -22.75 26.35 -5.82
C ALA A 527 -22.02 27.67 -5.47
N THR A 528 -21.98 28.04 -4.19
CA THR A 528 -21.48 29.35 -3.73
C THR A 528 -20.30 29.27 -2.77
N ALA A 529 -19.96 28.09 -2.26
CA ALA A 529 -18.83 27.86 -1.35
C ALA A 529 -17.49 27.91 -2.11
N VAL A 530 -17.17 29.07 -2.66
CA VAL A 530 -15.79 29.45 -2.90
C VAL A 530 -15.20 29.72 -1.52
N ALA A 531 -14.56 28.71 -0.93
CA ALA A 531 -13.93 28.85 0.36
C ALA A 531 -12.90 30.02 0.33
N PRO A 532 -12.72 30.77 1.44
CA PRO A 532 -11.83 31.94 1.50
C PRO A 532 -10.32 31.60 1.38
N TRP A 533 -9.96 30.33 1.44
CA TRP A 533 -8.59 29.80 1.23
C TRP A 533 -8.44 29.47 -0.26
N LYS A 534 -7.24 29.52 -0.86
CA LYS A 534 -7.00 29.12 -2.27
C LYS A 534 -7.35 27.63 -2.48
N PRO A 535 -8.61 27.26 -2.78
CA PRO A 535 -9.01 25.85 -2.83
C PRO A 535 -8.37 25.20 -4.05
N SER A 536 -8.01 26.02 -5.04
CA SER A 536 -7.39 25.64 -6.30
C SER A 536 -5.96 25.12 -6.18
N PHE A 537 -5.30 25.24 -5.02
CA PHE A 537 -3.97 24.68 -4.83
C PHE A 537 -4.01 23.26 -4.28
N TYR A 538 -4.79 23.01 -3.22
CA TYR A 538 -4.97 21.68 -2.64
C TYR A 538 -6.06 20.93 -3.40
N MET A 539 -5.65 20.08 -4.33
CA MET A 539 -6.54 19.31 -5.18
C MET A 539 -6.75 17.94 -4.58
N ILE A 540 -8.01 17.59 -4.37
CA ILE A 540 -8.38 16.27 -3.88
C ILE A 540 -8.13 15.25 -4.98
N ASP A 541 -7.46 14.16 -4.64
CA ASP A 541 -7.51 12.96 -5.46
C ASP A 541 -8.92 12.36 -5.37
N LEU A 542 -9.73 12.61 -6.40
CA LEU A 542 -11.13 12.18 -6.45
C LEU A 542 -11.25 10.68 -6.42
N PHE A 543 -10.36 9.94 -7.09
CA PHE A 543 -10.42 8.48 -7.13
C PHE A 543 -10.13 7.89 -5.76
N HIS A 544 -9.05 8.34 -5.10
CA HIS A 544 -8.76 7.89 -3.73
C HIS A 544 -9.85 8.28 -2.74
N THR A 545 -10.40 9.48 -2.88
CA THR A 545 -11.45 9.98 -1.98
C THR A 545 -12.79 9.30 -2.20
N PHE A 546 -13.10 8.91 -3.43
CA PHE A 546 -14.29 8.15 -3.75
C PHE A 546 -14.11 6.71 -3.28
N HIS A 547 -13.09 6.01 -3.79
CA HIS A 547 -12.88 4.59 -3.51
C HIS A 547 -12.70 4.28 -2.02
N LYS A 548 -11.83 5.03 -1.31
CA LYS A 548 -11.56 4.80 0.12
C LYS A 548 -12.37 5.67 1.07
N GLY A 549 -13.31 6.47 0.54
CA GLY A 549 -14.10 7.42 1.31
C GLY A 549 -15.57 7.39 0.91
N ILE A 550 -16.02 8.39 0.16
CA ILE A 550 -17.44 8.63 -0.09
C ILE A 550 -18.11 7.45 -0.81
N GLY A 551 -17.43 6.83 -1.77
CA GLY A 551 -17.94 5.66 -2.50
C GLY A 551 -18.10 4.44 -1.60
N ALA A 552 -17.11 4.15 -0.74
CA ALA A 552 -17.22 3.08 0.25
C ALA A 552 -18.35 3.33 1.26
N ASP A 553 -18.49 4.57 1.77
CA ASP A 553 -19.56 4.94 2.69
C ASP A 553 -20.95 4.90 2.01
N LEU A 554 -21.04 5.32 0.75
CA LEU A 554 -22.27 5.27 -0.04
C LEU A 554 -22.67 3.82 -0.33
N ALA A 555 -21.73 2.96 -0.73
CA ALA A 555 -21.97 1.54 -0.94
C ALA A 555 -22.40 0.85 0.37
N GLY A 556 -21.72 1.15 1.49
CA GLY A 556 -22.08 0.64 2.81
C GLY A 556 -23.49 1.08 3.24
N SER A 557 -23.82 2.36 3.07
CA SER A 557 -25.15 2.90 3.39
C SER A 557 -26.23 2.34 2.47
N GLY A 558 -25.93 2.15 1.19
CA GLY A 558 -26.83 1.53 0.22
C GLY A 558 -27.13 0.07 0.54
N LEU A 559 -26.10 -0.70 0.96
CA LEU A 559 -26.27 -2.06 1.45
C LEU A 559 -27.11 -2.12 2.73
N GLU A 560 -26.90 -1.20 3.67
CA GLU A 560 -27.71 -1.11 4.89
C GLU A 560 -29.19 -0.82 4.59
N LEU A 561 -29.48 0.14 3.70
CA LEU A 561 -30.83 0.45 3.25
C LEU A 561 -31.48 -0.74 2.54
N PHE A 562 -30.75 -1.39 1.63
CA PHE A 562 -31.25 -2.57 0.92
C PHE A 562 -31.57 -3.72 1.89
N LEU A 563 -30.71 -3.98 2.88
CA LEU A 563 -30.96 -5.00 3.90
C LEU A 563 -32.14 -4.63 4.78
N HIS A 564 -32.29 -3.37 5.15
CA HIS A 564 -33.41 -2.89 5.96
C HIS A 564 -34.76 -3.07 5.24
N ASP A 565 -34.83 -2.71 3.96
CA ASP A 565 -36.06 -2.85 3.17
C ASP A 565 -36.42 -4.32 2.90
N ASN A 566 -35.42 -5.18 2.66
CA ASN A 566 -35.65 -6.61 2.49
C ASN A 566 -36.04 -7.32 3.79
N ILE A 567 -35.50 -6.89 4.94
CA ILE A 567 -35.93 -7.41 6.26
C ILE A 567 -37.39 -6.99 6.53
N ILE A 568 -37.78 -5.77 6.19
CA ILE A 568 -39.18 -5.33 6.32
C ILE A 568 -40.09 -6.15 5.40
N LEU A 569 -39.70 -6.37 4.14
CA LEU A 569 -40.47 -7.21 3.21
C LEU A 569 -40.61 -8.65 3.72
N TRP A 570 -39.54 -9.24 4.24
CA TRP A 570 -39.55 -10.60 4.79
C TRP A 570 -40.35 -10.73 6.09
N LEU A 571 -40.38 -9.69 6.93
CA LEU A 571 -41.23 -9.66 8.13
C LEU A 571 -42.70 -9.37 7.81
N SER A 572 -42.99 -8.82 6.64
CA SER A 572 -44.35 -8.52 6.17
C SER A 572 -45.01 -9.66 5.39
N SER A 573 -44.21 -10.63 4.89
CA SER A 573 -44.66 -11.89 4.27
C SER A 573 -44.80 -13.00 5.30
#